data_AF-A0A9W6Y9Q0-F1
#
_entry.id   AF-A0A9W6Y9Q0-F1
#
_cell.length_a   1.000
_cell.length_b   1.000
_cell.length_c   1.000
_cell.angle_alpha   90.00
_cell.angle_beta   90.00
_cell.angle_gamma   90.00
#
_symmetry.space_group_name_H-M   'P 1'
#
loop_
_entity.id
_entity.type
_entity.pdbx_description
1 polymer ?
#
loop_
_entity_poly.entity_id
_entity_poly.type
_entity_poly.pdbx_seq_one_letter_code
_entity_poly.pdbx_strand_id
1 'polypeptide(L)'
;MHVPVHVEDFSRTSTQRITASTVHHRVYDSFSHWCSKGGKIGLCKPPPSCEMPTISGLPLSILNHEATGTVNLSCVVSHDTVSKFSPEDAEYGVLPITAERLDAPIKRILRSETKSTHSWPTTKSAFRGEERDITATTIVKMTASAMKAKAKLNIMLMRGFSPNKAMGKLSVTSLNSKNFNNFARYYARYLIKYPEKRGSIPATPEDAIVLPKLAEWLREKLRPSQVREHLKELGSTRNLERYVQQYTKEADNAIVSPKLTEWLQQKRPPSQVNMLLKELEVVDVSKFMGQYMEAGAATTAFNKWLGKRLFPQQVAKKLVDAEVPNVNSYLKEYVSLWGKRQAGLSRLRTN
;
A
#
# COMPACT_ATOMS: atom_id res chain seq x y z
N MET A 1 -35.30 3.70 -45.18
CA MET A 1 -35.73 3.44 -43.79
C MET A 1 -34.52 3.61 -42.89
N HIS A 2 -34.39 4.78 -42.28
CA HIS A 2 -33.32 5.12 -41.35
C HIS A 2 -33.97 5.69 -40.09
N VAL A 3 -33.70 5.06 -38.96
CA VAL A 3 -34.17 5.45 -37.63
C VAL A 3 -33.06 6.30 -37.01
N PRO A 4 -33.33 7.54 -36.57
CA PRO A 4 -32.35 8.31 -35.81
C PRO A 4 -32.39 7.90 -34.33
N VAL A 5 -31.22 7.61 -33.77
CA VAL A 5 -31.03 7.40 -32.33
C VAL A 5 -30.81 8.78 -31.68
N HIS A 6 -31.74 9.16 -30.81
CA HIS A 6 -31.63 10.31 -29.93
C HIS A 6 -30.71 9.93 -28.75
N VAL A 7 -29.69 10.74 -28.47
CA VAL A 7 -28.88 10.66 -27.25
C VAL A 7 -29.30 11.85 -26.38
N GLU A 8 -29.85 11.57 -25.20
CA GLU A 8 -30.15 12.58 -24.18
C GLU A 8 -28.92 12.81 -23.29
N ASP A 9 -28.46 14.05 -23.24
CA ASP A 9 -27.47 14.54 -22.27
C ASP A 9 -28.15 14.81 -20.92
N PHE A 10 -27.74 14.09 -19.88
CA PHE A 10 -28.15 14.35 -18.50
C PHE A 10 -26.94 14.87 -17.70
N SER A 11 -26.85 16.20 -17.57
CA SER A 11 -25.95 16.86 -16.61
C SER A 11 -26.79 17.72 -15.68
N ARG A 12 -26.96 17.27 -14.42
CA ARG A 12 -27.42 18.09 -13.31
C ARG A 12 -26.27 18.26 -12.32
N THR A 13 -25.59 19.40 -12.38
CA THR A 13 -24.74 19.88 -11.30
C THR A 13 -25.56 20.84 -10.43
N SER A 14 -25.81 20.45 -9.18
CA SER A 14 -26.42 21.30 -8.16
C SER A 14 -25.31 22.13 -7.50
N THR A 15 -25.30 23.43 -7.75
CA THR A 15 -24.37 24.37 -7.11
C THR A 15 -25.07 24.99 -5.89
N GLN A 16 -24.72 24.55 -4.68
CA GLN A 16 -25.11 25.26 -3.46
C GLN A 16 -24.18 26.47 -3.23
N ARG A 17 -24.75 27.68 -3.28
CA ARG A 17 -24.10 28.91 -2.78
C ARG A 17 -24.09 28.89 -1.26
N ILE A 18 -22.91 28.85 -0.65
CA ILE A 18 -22.74 29.15 0.77
C ILE A 18 -22.23 30.59 0.86
N THR A 19 -23.06 31.48 1.43
CA THR A 19 -22.70 32.88 1.70
C THR A 19 -21.78 32.99 2.92
N ALA A 20 -20.90 33.99 2.93
CA ALA A 20 -19.85 34.21 3.93
C ALA A 20 -20.35 34.33 5.39
N SER A 21 -21.66 34.55 5.61
CA SER A 21 -22.28 34.57 6.93
C SER A 21 -22.27 33.19 7.63
N THR A 22 -22.32 32.09 6.86
CA THR A 22 -22.40 30.72 7.42
C THR A 22 -21.06 30.20 7.95
N VAL A 23 -19.94 30.78 7.53
CA VAL A 23 -18.59 30.38 7.97
C VAL A 23 -18.28 30.93 9.37
N HIS A 24 -18.80 32.12 9.71
CA HIS A 24 -18.63 32.71 11.03
C HIS A 24 -19.30 31.90 12.16
N HIS A 25 -20.41 31.22 11.86
CA HIS A 25 -21.12 30.42 12.87
C HIS A 25 -20.42 29.08 13.19
N ARG A 26 -19.80 28.41 12.21
CA ARG A 26 -19.18 27.09 12.44
C ARG A 26 -17.85 27.13 13.20
N VAL A 27 -17.12 28.25 13.11
CA VAL A 27 -15.85 28.42 13.85
C VAL A 27 -16.12 28.65 15.35
N TYR A 28 -17.20 29.35 15.70
CA TYR A 28 -17.61 29.55 17.10
C TYR A 28 -18.18 28.30 17.76
N ASP A 29 -18.92 27.46 17.02
CA ASP A 29 -19.46 26.20 17.56
C ASP A 29 -18.36 25.17 17.87
N SER A 30 -17.29 25.14 17.07
CA SER A 30 -16.16 24.23 17.31
C SER A 30 -15.32 24.65 18.52
N PHE A 31 -15.22 25.95 18.80
CA PHE A 31 -14.51 26.46 19.98
C PHE A 31 -15.30 26.25 21.28
N SER A 32 -16.62 26.39 21.21
CA SER A 32 -17.54 26.16 22.34
C SER A 32 -17.60 24.68 22.74
N HIS A 33 -17.46 23.75 21.77
CA HIS A 33 -17.44 22.32 22.08
C HIS A 33 -16.16 21.88 22.80
N TRP A 34 -15.04 22.57 22.59
CA TRP A 34 -13.76 22.25 23.24
C TRP A 34 -13.70 22.68 24.71
N CYS A 35 -14.39 23.77 25.09
CA CYS A 35 -14.47 24.22 26.49
C CYS A 35 -15.42 23.39 27.38
N SER A 36 -16.30 22.56 26.81
CA SER A 36 -17.36 21.89 27.58
C SER A 36 -16.98 20.47 28.08
N LYS A 37 -15.81 19.93 27.69
CA LYS A 37 -15.37 18.57 28.07
C LYS A 37 -14.37 18.50 29.24
N GLY A 38 -13.99 19.64 29.81
CA GLY A 38 -13.14 19.69 31.01
C GLY A 38 -13.87 20.39 32.14
N GLY A 39 -14.40 19.64 33.11
CA GLY A 39 -15.04 20.19 34.29
C GLY A 39 -14.06 21.00 35.14
N LYS A 40 -14.01 22.32 34.90
CA LYS A 40 -13.69 23.41 35.85
C LYS A 40 -13.82 24.74 35.10
N ILE A 41 -14.85 25.49 35.44
CA ILE A 41 -15.12 26.82 34.89
C ILE A 41 -14.16 27.78 35.57
N GLY A 42 -13.13 28.22 34.84
CA GLY A 42 -12.22 29.26 35.31
C GLY A 42 -10.92 29.28 34.51
N LEU A 43 -10.72 30.37 33.75
CA LEU A 43 -9.49 30.75 33.03
C LEU A 43 -9.20 30.02 31.70
N CYS A 44 -9.88 30.45 30.64
CA CYS A 44 -9.33 30.39 29.29
C CYS A 44 -8.88 31.80 28.87
N LYS A 45 -7.58 32.10 29.00
CA LYS A 45 -6.96 33.21 28.27
C LYS A 45 -6.47 32.69 26.91
N PRO A 46 -6.71 33.40 25.80
CA PRO A 46 -6.13 33.02 24.51
C PRO A 46 -4.59 33.14 24.53
N PRO A 47 -3.85 32.30 23.78
CA PRO A 47 -2.41 32.38 23.70
C PRO A 47 -1.96 33.69 23.00
N PRO A 48 -0.89 34.35 23.48
CA PRO A 48 -0.41 35.61 22.92
C PRO A 48 0.53 35.36 21.74
N SER A 49 -0.02 35.06 20.56
CA SER A 49 0.71 35.19 19.27
C SER A 49 -0.21 34.86 18.09
N CYS A 50 -1.21 35.69 17.85
CA CYS A 50 -1.90 35.77 16.56
C CYS A 50 -1.92 37.24 16.16
N GLU A 51 -0.80 37.73 15.62
CA GLU A 51 -0.80 39.02 14.94
C GLU A 51 -1.56 38.89 13.63
N MET A 52 -2.68 39.60 13.52
CA MET A 52 -3.42 39.77 12.28
C MET A 52 -2.57 40.63 11.32
N PRO A 53 -2.38 40.23 10.06
CA PRO A 53 -1.71 41.10 9.11
C PRO A 53 -2.56 42.35 8.86
N THR A 54 -2.03 43.50 9.23
CA THR A 54 -2.59 44.81 8.86
C THR A 54 -2.24 45.04 7.39
N ILE A 55 -3.22 44.94 6.50
CA ILE A 55 -3.05 45.32 5.09
C ILE A 55 -3.26 46.84 5.00
N SER A 56 -2.17 47.60 5.14
CA SER A 56 -2.14 49.03 4.82
C SER A 56 -1.17 49.27 3.66
N GLY A 57 -1.70 49.70 2.52
CA GLY A 57 -0.91 50.32 1.46
C GLY A 57 -0.85 49.56 0.14
N LEU A 58 -1.94 49.58 -0.64
CA LEU A 58 -1.85 49.54 -2.11
C LEU A 58 -2.91 50.49 -2.71
N PRO A 59 -2.57 51.25 -3.77
CA PRO A 59 -3.43 52.27 -4.34
C PRO A 59 -4.66 51.67 -5.06
N LEU A 60 -5.80 52.33 -4.86
CA LEU A 60 -7.07 52.11 -5.54
C LEU A 60 -6.95 52.48 -7.04
N SER A 61 -6.50 51.53 -7.85
CA SER A 61 -6.83 51.51 -9.28
C SER A 61 -6.48 50.14 -9.87
N ILE A 62 -7.54 49.36 -10.13
CA ILE A 62 -7.71 48.22 -11.05
C ILE A 62 -8.66 47.24 -10.34
N LEU A 63 -9.95 47.54 -10.42
CA LEU A 63 -11.04 46.62 -10.10
C LEU A 63 -11.80 46.41 -11.40
N ASN A 64 -11.45 45.34 -12.12
CA ASN A 64 -12.32 44.61 -13.03
C ASN A 64 -11.59 43.34 -13.47
N HIS A 65 -11.67 42.31 -12.63
CA HIS A 65 -11.84 40.93 -13.06
C HIS A 65 -12.12 40.07 -11.83
N GLU A 66 -13.27 39.39 -11.82
CA GLU A 66 -13.65 38.40 -10.82
C GLU A 66 -12.59 37.29 -10.77
N ALA A 67 -11.82 37.24 -9.68
CA ALA A 67 -10.97 36.11 -9.34
C ALA A 67 -11.47 35.51 -8.03
N THR A 68 -12.15 34.36 -8.13
CA THR A 68 -12.46 33.46 -7.01
C THR A 68 -11.18 32.79 -6.53
N GLY A 69 -10.48 33.43 -5.59
CA GLY A 69 -9.32 32.86 -4.90
C GLY A 69 -9.73 32.13 -3.62
N THR A 70 -9.46 30.83 -3.53
CA THR A 70 -9.45 30.06 -2.28
C THR A 70 -8.17 30.34 -1.51
N VAL A 71 -8.30 30.83 -0.26
CA VAL A 71 -7.18 31.03 0.65
C VAL A 71 -6.98 29.76 1.48
N ASN A 72 -5.88 29.03 1.23
CA ASN A 72 -5.45 27.92 2.09
C ASN A 72 -4.54 28.47 3.21
N LEU A 73 -4.98 28.36 4.45
CA LEU A 73 -4.18 28.60 5.64
C LEU A 73 -3.57 27.26 6.08
N SER A 74 -2.26 27.06 5.85
CA SER A 74 -1.53 25.93 6.43
C SER A 74 -0.64 26.42 7.58
N CYS A 75 -0.96 26.00 8.80
CA CYS A 75 -0.08 26.13 9.96
C CYS A 75 1.00 25.03 9.88
N VAL A 76 2.26 25.43 9.72
CA VAL A 76 3.41 24.52 9.79
C VAL A 76 3.84 24.41 11.25
N VAL A 77 3.78 23.20 11.80
CA VAL A 77 4.36 22.87 13.11
C VAL A 77 5.78 22.35 12.86
N SER A 78 6.78 23.15 13.24
CA SER A 78 8.18 22.74 13.21
C SER A 78 8.49 21.83 14.41
N HIS A 79 8.99 20.62 14.14
CA HIS A 79 9.66 19.78 15.11
C HIS A 79 11.11 19.56 14.64
N ASP A 80 12.02 20.36 15.19
CA ASP A 80 13.46 20.07 15.19
C ASP A 80 13.81 19.36 16.51
N THR A 81 14.31 18.13 16.43
CA THR A 81 15.44 17.69 17.26
C THR A 81 16.13 16.50 16.60
N VAL A 82 17.43 16.69 16.40
CA VAL A 82 18.44 15.81 15.85
C VAL A 82 18.74 14.65 16.82
N SER A 83 18.92 13.44 16.30
CA SER A 83 19.84 12.46 16.91
C SER A 83 20.48 11.59 15.83
N LYS A 84 21.79 11.80 15.64
CA LYS A 84 22.68 10.97 14.83
C LYS A 84 23.05 9.72 15.62
N PHE A 85 22.79 8.55 15.06
CA PHE A 85 23.52 7.33 15.41
C PHE A 85 23.93 6.62 14.12
N SER A 86 25.24 6.53 13.92
CA SER A 86 25.89 5.65 12.95
C SER A 86 26.15 4.30 13.62
N PRO A 87 26.07 3.18 12.90
CA PRO A 87 27.19 2.26 12.96
C PRO A 87 27.56 1.69 11.58
N GLU A 88 28.83 1.89 11.24
CA GLU A 88 29.57 1.04 10.32
C GLU A 88 29.93 -0.29 11.02
N ASP A 89 30.26 -1.30 10.21
CA ASP A 89 30.95 -2.54 10.54
C ASP A 89 30.16 -3.71 11.16
N ALA A 90 29.55 -4.51 10.26
CA ALA A 90 29.45 -5.95 10.48
C ALA A 90 29.63 -6.70 9.14
N GLU A 91 30.90 -6.92 8.82
CA GLU A 91 31.41 -7.92 7.89
C GLU A 91 30.82 -9.30 8.28
N TYR A 92 30.10 -9.97 7.37
CA TYR A 92 29.83 -11.39 7.49
C TYR A 92 30.34 -12.12 6.25
N GLY A 93 31.48 -12.77 6.46
CA GLY A 93 32.12 -13.67 5.53
C GLY A 93 31.26 -14.88 5.21
N VAL A 94 31.26 -15.20 3.93
CA VAL A 94 30.80 -16.46 3.34
C VAL A 94 31.83 -17.55 3.67
N LEU A 95 31.41 -18.65 4.29
CA LEU A 95 32.08 -19.95 4.11
C LEU A 95 31.06 -21.08 3.94
N PRO A 96 31.34 -22.06 3.06
CA PRO A 96 30.46 -23.17 2.73
C PRO A 96 30.68 -24.34 3.69
N ILE A 97 29.60 -25.00 4.11
CA ILE A 97 29.69 -26.30 4.78
C ILE A 97 29.10 -27.36 3.84
N THR A 98 29.99 -27.98 3.08
CA THR A 98 29.86 -29.35 2.59
C THR A 98 30.22 -30.30 3.73
N ALA A 99 29.33 -31.24 4.04
CA ALA A 99 29.69 -32.49 4.72
C ALA A 99 28.62 -33.55 4.40
N GLU A 100 28.96 -34.38 3.41
CA GLU A 100 28.50 -35.76 3.34
C GLU A 100 28.81 -36.48 4.66
N ARG A 101 27.84 -37.24 5.21
CA ARG A 101 28.13 -38.54 5.82
C ARG A 101 26.87 -39.36 6.08
N LEU A 102 26.73 -40.37 5.22
CA LEU A 102 26.51 -41.79 5.50
C LEU A 102 25.31 -42.25 6.33
N ASP A 103 24.50 -43.03 5.62
CA ASP A 103 23.64 -44.13 6.03
C ASP A 103 23.98 -44.82 7.37
N ALA A 104 22.94 -45.03 8.18
CA ALA A 104 22.87 -46.16 9.09
C ALA A 104 21.46 -46.79 9.05
N PRO A 105 21.35 -48.13 8.90
CA PRO A 105 20.09 -48.82 8.73
C PRO A 105 19.44 -49.11 10.09
N ILE A 106 18.20 -48.65 10.28
CA ILE A 106 17.40 -49.01 11.46
C ILE A 106 16.94 -50.46 11.30
N LYS A 107 17.66 -51.37 11.96
CA LYS A 107 17.30 -52.78 12.11
C LYS A 107 16.12 -52.94 13.09
N ARG A 108 15.22 -53.85 12.70
CA ARG A 108 14.12 -54.44 13.47
C ARG A 108 14.49 -54.72 14.93
N ILE A 109 13.57 -54.37 15.84
CA ILE A 109 13.32 -55.17 17.04
C ILE A 109 11.82 -55.50 17.05
N LEU A 110 11.54 -56.77 16.75
CA LEU A 110 10.31 -57.50 16.99
C LEU A 110 10.50 -58.26 18.32
N ARG A 111 9.61 -58.03 19.29
CA ARG A 111 9.24 -58.86 20.47
C ARG A 111 8.58 -57.92 21.49
N SER A 112 7.54 -58.26 22.23
CA SER A 112 6.83 -59.51 22.45
C SER A 112 5.50 -59.17 23.11
N GLU A 113 4.55 -60.09 22.97
CA GLU A 113 3.25 -60.11 23.62
C GLU A 113 3.36 -60.01 25.14
N THR A 114 2.55 -59.16 25.75
CA THR A 114 1.99 -59.40 27.08
C THR A 114 0.52 -58.98 27.07
N LYS A 115 -0.33 -59.98 27.29
CA LYS A 115 -1.75 -59.88 27.59
C LYS A 115 -1.99 -58.82 28.67
N SER A 116 -2.84 -57.83 28.37
CA SER A 116 -3.54 -57.08 29.41
C SER A 116 -5.00 -56.95 28.99
N THR A 117 -5.80 -57.72 29.69
CA THR A 117 -7.25 -57.78 29.69
C THR A 117 -7.76 -56.48 30.32
N HIS A 118 -8.23 -55.55 29.50
CA HIS A 118 -9.20 -54.55 29.96
C HIS A 118 -10.42 -54.59 29.05
N SER A 119 -11.44 -55.23 29.61
CA SER A 119 -12.81 -55.30 29.11
C SER A 119 -13.38 -53.91 28.89
N TRP A 120 -13.71 -53.60 27.65
CA TRP A 120 -14.64 -52.54 27.31
C TRP A 120 -16.06 -53.05 27.59
N PRO A 121 -16.93 -52.32 28.31
CA PRO A 121 -18.32 -52.71 28.44
C PRO A 121 -18.99 -52.63 27.07
N THR A 122 -19.33 -53.78 26.51
CA THR A 122 -20.18 -53.91 25.34
C THR A 122 -21.61 -53.57 25.76
N THR A 123 -22.04 -52.33 25.54
CA THR A 123 -23.44 -51.94 25.64
C THR A 123 -24.19 -52.62 24.50
N LYS A 124 -24.85 -53.75 24.79
CA LYS A 124 -25.85 -54.36 23.91
C LYS A 124 -27.05 -53.43 23.84
N SER A 125 -27.07 -52.57 22.83
CA SER A 125 -28.26 -51.82 22.43
C SER A 125 -29.08 -52.70 21.48
N ALA A 126 -30.08 -53.39 22.05
CA ALA A 126 -31.20 -53.89 21.27
C ALA A 126 -32.10 -52.69 20.94
N PHE A 127 -32.04 -52.19 19.71
CA PHE A 127 -33.07 -51.30 19.17
C PHE A 127 -33.37 -51.69 17.73
N ARG A 128 -34.48 -52.43 17.60
CA ARG A 128 -35.24 -52.61 16.38
C ARG A 128 -36.09 -51.36 16.24
N GLY A 129 -35.86 -50.58 15.19
CA GLY A 129 -36.53 -49.31 14.95
C GLY A 129 -35.78 -48.55 13.85
N GLU A 130 -35.97 -48.98 12.62
CA GLU A 130 -35.66 -48.21 11.42
C GLU A 130 -36.20 -46.77 11.61
N GLU A 131 -35.38 -45.76 11.29
CA GLU A 131 -35.68 -44.30 11.23
C GLU A 131 -34.96 -43.32 12.21
N ARG A 132 -33.93 -43.69 13.00
CA ARG A 132 -33.14 -42.68 13.77
C ARG A 132 -31.61 -42.75 13.73
N ASP A 133 -31.01 -43.45 12.75
CA ASP A 133 -29.57 -43.76 12.79
C ASP A 133 -28.63 -42.87 11.94
N ILE A 134 -29.16 -41.84 11.28
CA ILE A 134 -28.35 -40.92 10.48
C ILE A 134 -27.60 -39.92 11.38
N THR A 135 -28.17 -39.57 12.53
CA THR A 135 -27.66 -38.49 13.40
C THR A 135 -26.49 -38.95 14.28
N ALA A 136 -26.59 -40.12 14.92
CA ALA A 136 -25.57 -40.59 15.86
C ALA A 136 -24.27 -41.04 15.16
N THR A 137 -24.38 -41.75 14.04
CA THR A 137 -23.23 -42.20 13.24
C THR A 137 -22.44 -41.03 12.65
N THR A 138 -23.13 -39.95 12.27
CA THR A 138 -22.52 -38.72 11.77
C THR A 138 -21.74 -38.00 12.87
N ILE A 139 -22.29 -37.88 14.08
CA ILE A 139 -21.62 -37.23 15.23
C ILE A 139 -20.34 -37.99 15.63
N VAL A 140 -20.35 -39.32 15.65
CA VAL A 140 -19.16 -40.13 15.98
C VAL A 140 -18.06 -39.96 14.91
N LYS A 141 -18.43 -39.92 13.62
CA LYS A 141 -17.46 -39.67 12.53
C LYS A 141 -16.85 -38.26 12.61
N MET A 142 -17.64 -37.25 12.94
CA MET A 142 -17.17 -35.86 13.09
C MET A 142 -16.18 -35.74 14.26
N THR A 143 -16.49 -36.34 15.40
CA THR A 143 -15.62 -36.30 16.59
C THR A 143 -14.29 -37.04 16.36
N ALA A 144 -14.32 -38.22 15.74
CA ALA A 144 -13.11 -38.95 15.37
C ALA A 144 -12.21 -38.15 14.39
N SER A 145 -12.80 -37.51 13.38
CA SER A 145 -12.08 -36.67 12.42
C SER A 145 -11.41 -35.47 13.11
N ALA A 146 -12.13 -34.79 14.02
CA ALA A 146 -11.59 -33.68 14.79
C ALA A 146 -10.42 -34.09 15.69
N MET A 147 -10.52 -35.26 16.36
CA MET A 147 -9.43 -35.80 17.17
C MET A 147 -8.20 -36.12 16.34
N LYS A 148 -8.37 -36.75 15.16
CA LYS A 148 -7.27 -37.05 14.23
C LYS A 148 -6.59 -35.78 13.74
N ALA A 149 -7.35 -34.74 13.39
CA ALA A 149 -6.80 -33.44 12.98
C ALA A 149 -5.99 -32.79 14.11
N LYS A 150 -6.53 -32.77 15.34
CA LYS A 150 -5.83 -32.25 16.53
C LYS A 150 -4.54 -33.01 16.82
N ALA A 151 -4.57 -34.34 16.76
CA ALA A 151 -3.39 -35.18 16.94
C ALA A 151 -2.32 -34.90 15.88
N LYS A 152 -2.72 -34.76 14.61
CA LYS A 152 -1.80 -34.40 13.50
C LYS A 152 -1.10 -33.07 13.77
N LEU A 153 -1.83 -32.02 14.17
CA LEU A 153 -1.24 -30.72 14.47
C LEU A 153 -0.26 -30.78 15.65
N ASN A 154 -0.61 -31.53 16.71
CA ASN A 154 0.28 -31.73 17.86
C ASN A 154 1.57 -32.46 17.47
N ILE A 155 1.49 -33.51 16.65
CA ILE A 155 2.68 -34.22 16.15
C ILE A 155 3.58 -33.29 15.34
N MET A 156 3.01 -32.46 14.47
CA MET A 156 3.78 -31.48 13.68
C MET A 156 4.48 -30.45 14.58
N LEU A 157 3.80 -29.98 15.62
CA LEU A 157 4.32 -29.01 16.58
C LEU A 157 5.41 -29.62 17.48
N MET A 158 5.25 -30.88 17.88
CA MET A 158 6.25 -31.64 18.65
C MET A 158 7.50 -31.93 17.82
N ARG A 159 7.34 -32.20 16.53
CA ARG A 159 8.45 -32.35 15.57
C ARG A 159 9.07 -31.03 15.11
N GLY A 160 8.61 -29.89 15.63
CA GLY A 160 9.19 -28.57 15.32
C GLY A 160 9.07 -28.15 13.86
N PHE A 161 8.02 -28.57 13.14
CA PHE A 161 7.87 -28.20 11.72
C PHE A 161 7.72 -26.68 11.57
N SER A 162 8.48 -26.07 10.66
CA SER A 162 8.27 -24.65 10.33
C SER A 162 6.87 -24.43 9.75
N PRO A 163 6.31 -23.21 9.85
CA PRO A 163 5.03 -22.89 9.21
C PRO A 163 4.99 -23.26 7.74
N ASN A 164 6.06 -23.01 6.97
CA ASN A 164 6.14 -23.37 5.56
C ASN A 164 6.07 -24.90 5.35
N LYS A 165 6.78 -25.68 6.17
CA LYS A 165 6.71 -27.15 6.12
C LYS A 165 5.33 -27.67 6.53
N ALA A 166 4.70 -27.02 7.50
CA ALA A 166 3.36 -27.36 7.96
C ALA A 166 2.29 -27.08 6.91
N MET A 167 2.39 -25.93 6.23
CA MET A 167 1.54 -25.53 5.12
C MET A 167 1.56 -26.59 4.00
N GLY A 168 2.75 -27.07 3.61
CA GLY A 168 2.89 -28.17 2.64
C GLY A 168 2.26 -29.49 3.11
N LYS A 169 2.43 -29.87 4.38
CA LYS A 169 1.85 -31.12 4.95
C LYS A 169 0.33 -31.07 5.17
N LEU A 170 -0.23 -29.87 5.24
CA LEU A 170 -1.67 -29.62 5.30
C LEU A 170 -2.26 -29.31 3.92
N SER A 171 -1.43 -29.26 2.87
CA SER A 171 -1.85 -28.92 1.51
C SER A 171 -2.65 -27.61 1.47
N VAL A 172 -2.18 -26.60 2.20
CA VAL A 172 -2.80 -25.27 2.23
C VAL A 172 -2.17 -24.44 1.13
N THR A 173 -2.95 -24.17 0.09
CA THR A 173 -2.54 -23.35 -1.07
C THR A 173 -3.21 -21.99 -1.10
N SER A 174 -4.38 -21.86 -0.48
CA SER A 174 -5.17 -20.63 -0.42
C SER A 174 -5.84 -20.46 0.94
N LEU A 175 -6.31 -19.24 1.23
CA LEU A 175 -7.05 -18.92 2.44
C LEU A 175 -8.42 -19.60 2.47
N ASN A 176 -9.00 -19.84 1.28
CA ASN A 176 -10.27 -20.55 1.12
C ASN A 176 -10.13 -22.08 1.24
N SER A 177 -8.91 -22.61 1.42
CA SER A 177 -8.72 -24.05 1.53
C SER A 177 -9.37 -24.61 2.79
N LYS A 178 -10.00 -25.79 2.69
CA LYS A 178 -10.60 -26.50 3.84
C LYS A 178 -9.63 -26.73 5.01
N ASN A 179 -8.33 -26.73 4.73
CA ASN A 179 -7.27 -26.96 5.71
C ASN A 179 -6.68 -25.66 6.29
N PHE A 180 -7.05 -24.48 5.78
CA PHE A 180 -6.54 -23.19 6.26
C PHE A 180 -6.81 -23.00 7.75
N ASN A 181 -8.02 -23.31 8.23
CA ASN A 181 -8.35 -23.23 9.65
C ASN A 181 -7.47 -24.12 10.54
N ASN A 182 -7.08 -25.30 10.05
CA ASN A 182 -6.15 -26.17 10.76
C ASN A 182 -4.73 -25.59 10.78
N PHE A 183 -4.31 -24.96 9.68
CA PHE A 183 -3.04 -24.25 9.61
C PHE A 183 -3.01 -23.01 10.51
N ALA A 184 -4.06 -22.18 10.53
CA ALA A 184 -4.15 -21.02 11.41
C ALA A 184 -4.04 -21.41 12.89
N ARG A 185 -4.74 -22.48 13.30
CA ARG A 185 -4.63 -23.05 14.66
C ARG A 185 -3.24 -23.56 14.96
N TYR A 186 -2.60 -24.22 13.99
CA TYR A 186 -1.21 -24.67 14.11
C TYR A 186 -0.26 -23.47 14.29
N TYR A 187 -0.42 -22.44 13.46
CA TYR A 187 0.40 -21.24 13.43
C TYR A 187 0.37 -20.51 14.77
N ALA A 188 -0.82 -20.27 15.33
CA ALA A 188 -0.97 -19.65 16.63
C ALA A 188 -0.23 -20.42 17.73
N ARG A 189 -0.35 -21.76 17.75
CA ARG A 189 0.37 -22.61 18.71
C ARG A 189 1.88 -22.61 18.48
N TYR A 190 2.30 -22.54 17.22
CA TYR A 190 3.71 -22.45 16.86
C TYR A 190 4.34 -21.17 17.41
N LEU A 191 3.68 -20.01 17.24
CA LEU A 191 4.13 -18.73 17.79
C LEU A 191 4.21 -18.71 19.32
N ILE A 192 3.32 -19.43 20.00
CA ILE A 192 3.35 -19.56 21.47
C ILE A 192 4.52 -20.45 21.90
N LYS A 193 4.76 -21.56 21.19
CA LYS A 193 5.80 -22.52 21.54
C LYS A 193 7.22 -22.03 21.23
N TYR A 194 7.38 -21.22 20.18
CA TYR A 194 8.68 -20.72 19.70
C TYR A 194 8.69 -19.18 19.65
N PRO A 195 8.64 -18.48 20.81
CA PRO A 195 8.61 -17.02 20.86
C PRO A 195 9.85 -16.38 20.24
N GLU A 196 11.01 -17.03 20.34
CA GLU A 196 12.30 -16.57 19.81
C GLU A 196 12.30 -16.45 18.27
N LYS A 197 11.40 -17.16 17.59
CA LYS A 197 11.28 -17.14 16.13
C LYS A 197 10.30 -16.10 15.61
N ARG A 198 9.54 -15.42 16.48
CA ARG A 198 8.51 -14.46 16.07
C ARG A 198 9.05 -13.30 15.23
N GLY A 199 10.30 -12.91 15.43
CA GLY A 199 10.93 -11.85 14.64
C GLY A 199 11.26 -12.24 13.20
N SER A 200 11.41 -13.54 12.90
CA SER A 200 11.83 -14.03 11.58
C SER A 200 10.70 -14.63 10.76
N ILE A 201 9.50 -14.73 11.31
CA ILE A 201 8.32 -15.28 10.64
C ILE A 201 7.19 -14.24 10.61
N PRO A 202 6.26 -14.36 9.66
CA PRO A 202 5.13 -13.44 9.57
C PRO A 202 4.30 -13.37 10.86
N ALA A 203 3.62 -12.25 11.10
CA ALA A 203 2.82 -12.10 12.31
C ALA A 203 1.53 -12.95 12.25
N THR A 204 0.98 -13.14 11.04
CA THR A 204 -0.29 -13.82 10.83
C THR A 204 -0.14 -15.04 9.90
N PRO A 205 -1.03 -16.05 10.01
CA PRO A 205 -1.06 -17.17 9.07
C PRO A 205 -1.43 -16.73 7.65
N GLU A 206 -2.17 -15.63 7.50
CA GLU A 206 -2.49 -15.04 6.19
C GLU A 206 -1.24 -14.47 5.53
N ASP A 207 -0.47 -13.66 6.26
CA ASP A 207 0.78 -13.08 5.76
C ASP A 207 1.77 -14.19 5.35
N ALA A 208 1.78 -15.33 6.05
CA ALA A 208 2.60 -16.49 5.71
C ALA A 208 2.27 -17.15 4.35
N ILE A 209 1.06 -16.95 3.84
CA ILE A 209 0.63 -17.43 2.52
C ILE A 209 0.78 -16.32 1.48
N VAL A 210 0.35 -15.11 1.82
CA VAL A 210 0.23 -13.99 0.86
C VAL A 210 1.57 -13.33 0.58
N LEU A 211 2.40 -13.04 1.59
CA LEU A 211 3.65 -12.31 1.38
C LEU A 211 4.62 -13.01 0.40
N PRO A 212 4.83 -14.34 0.48
CA PRO A 212 5.65 -15.03 -0.51
C PRO A 212 5.12 -14.89 -1.94
N LYS A 213 3.78 -14.87 -2.11
CA LYS A 213 3.13 -14.69 -3.40
C LYS A 213 3.28 -13.27 -3.93
N LEU A 214 3.16 -12.25 -3.07
CA LEU A 214 3.47 -10.87 -3.46
C LEU A 214 4.91 -10.74 -3.97
N ALA A 215 5.88 -11.37 -3.29
CA ALA A 215 7.29 -11.34 -3.71
C ALA A 215 7.56 -12.12 -5.02
N GLU A 216 6.79 -13.16 -5.31
CA GLU A 216 6.79 -13.86 -6.60
C GLU A 216 6.24 -12.93 -7.69
N TRP A 217 5.10 -12.29 -7.45
CA TRP A 217 4.45 -11.41 -8.42
C TRP A 217 5.26 -10.13 -8.71
N LEU A 218 5.98 -9.62 -7.71
CA LEU A 218 6.92 -8.51 -7.90
C LEU A 218 8.04 -8.88 -8.88
N ARG A 219 8.53 -10.13 -8.82
CA ARG A 219 9.55 -10.65 -9.75
C ARG A 219 8.99 -10.81 -11.16
N GLU A 220 7.74 -11.22 -11.27
CA GLU A 220 7.01 -11.32 -12.54
C GLU A 220 6.55 -9.96 -13.10
N LYS A 221 6.66 -8.89 -12.30
CA LYS A 221 6.25 -7.51 -12.64
C LYS A 221 4.77 -7.41 -13.02
N LEU A 222 3.92 -8.13 -12.29
CA LEU A 222 2.47 -8.07 -12.46
C LEU A 222 1.93 -6.65 -12.20
N ARG A 223 0.87 -6.28 -12.92
CA ARG A 223 0.18 -5.01 -12.69
C ARG A 223 -0.62 -5.03 -11.38
N PRO A 224 -0.77 -3.88 -10.70
CA PRO A 224 -1.59 -3.81 -9.48
C PRO A 224 -3.02 -4.36 -9.66
N SER A 225 -3.66 -4.11 -10.81
CA SER A 225 -4.96 -4.70 -11.19
C SER A 225 -4.94 -6.23 -11.20
N GLN A 226 -3.93 -6.84 -11.83
CA GLN A 226 -3.76 -8.30 -11.87
C GLN A 226 -3.51 -8.89 -10.48
N VAL A 227 -2.69 -8.22 -9.66
CA VAL A 227 -2.44 -8.63 -8.26
C VAL A 227 -3.73 -8.59 -7.44
N ARG A 228 -4.56 -7.56 -7.63
CA ARG A 228 -5.87 -7.45 -6.97
C ARG A 228 -6.77 -8.64 -7.31
N GLU A 229 -6.76 -9.12 -8.56
CA GLU A 229 -7.51 -10.30 -8.99
C GLU A 229 -6.95 -11.58 -8.34
N HIS A 230 -5.64 -11.81 -8.41
CA HIS A 230 -5.02 -12.99 -7.80
C HIS A 230 -5.19 -13.03 -6.27
N LEU A 231 -5.19 -11.89 -5.59
CA LEU A 231 -5.47 -11.83 -4.16
C LEU A 231 -6.91 -12.23 -3.82
N LYS A 232 -7.88 -11.87 -4.68
CA LYS A 232 -9.27 -12.32 -4.55
C LYS A 232 -9.37 -13.83 -4.75
N GLU A 233 -8.67 -14.38 -5.75
CA GLU A 233 -8.61 -15.83 -5.99
C GLU A 233 -8.00 -16.60 -4.81
N LEU A 234 -6.98 -16.03 -4.16
CA LEU A 234 -6.40 -16.60 -2.94
C LEU A 234 -7.35 -16.56 -1.72
N GLY A 235 -8.43 -15.80 -1.78
CA GLY A 235 -9.40 -15.61 -0.69
C GLY A 235 -9.08 -14.45 0.25
N SER A 236 -8.17 -13.54 -0.12
CA SER A 236 -7.81 -12.38 0.70
C SER A 236 -8.79 -11.22 0.53
N THR A 237 -10.06 -11.41 0.90
CA THR A 237 -11.09 -10.36 0.74
C THR A 237 -11.00 -9.27 1.81
N ARG A 238 -10.68 -9.64 3.06
CA ARG A 238 -10.67 -8.72 4.21
C ARG A 238 -9.50 -7.74 4.20
N ASN A 239 -8.32 -8.22 3.79
CA ASN A 239 -7.05 -7.48 3.83
C ASN A 239 -6.54 -7.12 2.42
N LEU A 240 -7.42 -7.17 1.42
CA LEU A 240 -7.08 -6.94 0.00
C LEU A 240 -6.31 -5.63 -0.18
N GLU A 241 -6.87 -4.53 0.31
CA GLU A 241 -6.33 -3.20 0.09
C GLU A 241 -4.96 -3.02 0.77
N ARG A 242 -4.77 -3.60 1.96
CA ARG A 242 -3.48 -3.61 2.66
C ARG A 242 -2.40 -4.28 1.81
N TYR A 243 -2.67 -5.45 1.24
CA TYR A 243 -1.70 -6.17 0.43
C TYR A 243 -1.45 -5.52 -0.92
N VAL A 244 -2.48 -4.96 -1.55
CA VAL A 244 -2.34 -4.19 -2.79
C VAL A 244 -1.46 -2.95 -2.54
N GLN A 245 -1.69 -2.21 -1.46
CA GLN A 245 -0.87 -1.05 -1.10
C GLN A 245 0.59 -1.42 -0.79
N GLN A 246 0.80 -2.54 -0.09
CA GLN A 246 2.15 -3.04 0.16
C GLN A 246 2.84 -3.41 -1.16
N TYR A 247 2.13 -4.10 -2.06
CA TYR A 247 2.63 -4.46 -3.38
C TYR A 247 2.95 -3.22 -4.21
N THR A 248 2.05 -2.25 -4.33
CA THR A 248 2.26 -1.05 -5.16
C THR A 248 3.45 -0.25 -4.66
N LYS A 249 3.62 -0.11 -3.34
CA LYS A 249 4.78 0.60 -2.77
C LYS A 249 6.12 0.00 -3.21
N GLU A 250 6.21 -1.33 -3.29
CA GLU A 250 7.43 -2.03 -3.72
C GLU A 250 7.54 -2.10 -5.25
N ALA A 251 6.43 -2.40 -5.92
CA ALA A 251 6.32 -2.52 -7.37
C ALA A 251 6.63 -1.19 -8.08
N ASP A 252 6.10 -0.08 -7.58
CA ASP A 252 6.33 1.23 -8.17
C ASP A 252 7.83 1.53 -8.23
N ASN A 253 8.56 1.33 -7.14
CA ASN A 253 10.00 1.58 -7.15
C ASN A 253 10.77 0.58 -8.04
N ALA A 254 10.40 -0.69 -8.04
CA ALA A 254 11.09 -1.73 -8.80
C ALA A 254 10.82 -1.68 -10.31
N ILE A 255 9.62 -1.27 -10.72
CA ILE A 255 9.16 -1.25 -12.12
C ILE A 255 9.37 0.14 -12.72
N VAL A 256 9.01 1.20 -12.00
CA VAL A 256 8.99 2.57 -12.54
C VAL A 256 10.40 3.13 -12.66
N SER A 257 11.27 2.95 -11.66
CA SER A 257 12.62 3.54 -11.67
C SER A 257 13.44 3.17 -12.92
N PRO A 258 13.57 1.89 -13.33
CA PRO A 258 14.27 1.54 -14.56
C PRO A 258 13.60 2.12 -15.81
N LYS A 259 12.26 2.19 -15.82
CA LYS A 259 11.50 2.77 -16.94
C LYS A 259 11.69 4.28 -17.06
N LEU A 260 11.79 5.00 -15.95
CA LEU A 260 12.11 6.43 -15.96
C LEU A 260 13.49 6.69 -16.59
N THR A 261 14.49 5.89 -16.23
CA THR A 261 15.83 5.99 -16.85
C THR A 261 15.77 5.70 -18.35
N GLU A 262 15.05 4.66 -18.76
CA GLU A 262 14.83 4.32 -20.17
C GLU A 262 14.16 5.48 -20.93
N TRP A 263 13.08 6.06 -20.38
CA TRP A 263 12.35 7.17 -21.00
C TRP A 263 13.15 8.47 -21.01
N LEU A 264 14.04 8.67 -20.05
CA LEU A 264 14.98 9.79 -20.01
C LEU A 264 15.99 9.68 -21.16
N GLN A 265 16.57 8.50 -21.37
CA GLN A 265 17.48 8.23 -22.50
C GLN A 265 16.78 8.44 -23.85
N GLN A 266 15.51 8.03 -23.94
CA GLN A 266 14.66 8.27 -25.11
C GLN A 266 14.20 9.74 -25.26
N LYS A 267 14.57 10.63 -24.33
CA LYS A 267 14.19 12.05 -24.33
C LYS A 267 12.68 12.27 -24.46
N ARG A 268 11.87 11.40 -23.83
CA ARG A 268 10.41 11.50 -23.87
C ARG A 268 9.94 12.82 -23.23
N PRO A 269 8.88 13.45 -23.74
CA PRO A 269 8.34 14.65 -23.10
C PRO A 269 7.58 14.29 -21.81
N PRO A 270 7.56 15.18 -20.80
CA PRO A 270 6.90 14.93 -19.52
C PRO A 270 5.43 14.51 -19.64
N SER A 271 4.67 15.10 -20.57
CA SER A 271 3.27 14.75 -20.81
C SER A 271 3.09 13.30 -21.28
N GLN A 272 4.04 12.77 -22.05
CA GLN A 272 3.99 11.38 -22.50
C GLN A 272 4.38 10.42 -21.37
N VAL A 273 5.35 10.80 -20.54
CA VAL A 273 5.72 10.02 -19.36
C VAL A 273 4.57 9.93 -18.36
N ASN A 274 3.85 11.04 -18.11
CA ASN A 274 2.65 11.02 -17.27
C ASN A 274 1.63 9.98 -17.77
N MET A 275 1.32 9.96 -19.07
CA MET A 275 0.40 8.97 -19.64
C MET A 275 0.88 7.52 -19.42
N LEU A 276 2.19 7.26 -19.58
CA LEU A 276 2.76 5.93 -19.38
C LEU A 276 2.77 5.51 -17.91
N LEU A 277 3.00 6.44 -16.99
CA LEU A 277 2.90 6.17 -15.55
C LEU A 277 1.46 5.81 -15.16
N LYS A 278 0.47 6.50 -15.73
CA LYS A 278 -0.94 6.17 -15.54
C LYS A 278 -1.31 4.81 -16.14
N GLU A 279 -0.76 4.46 -17.30
CA GLU A 279 -0.94 3.15 -17.92
C GLU A 279 -0.35 2.02 -17.08
N LEU A 280 0.72 2.31 -16.34
CA LEU A 280 1.33 1.39 -15.37
C LEU A 280 0.60 1.35 -14.01
N GLU A 281 -0.49 2.10 -13.86
CA GLU A 281 -1.29 2.18 -12.62
C GLU A 281 -0.46 2.66 -11.40
N VAL A 282 0.53 3.52 -11.64
CA VAL A 282 1.38 4.07 -10.58
C VAL A 282 0.53 4.95 -9.65
N VAL A 283 0.62 4.70 -8.35
CA VAL A 283 -0.22 5.40 -7.36
C VAL A 283 0.23 6.85 -7.18
N ASP A 284 1.54 7.08 -7.10
CA ASP A 284 2.13 8.39 -6.83
C ASP A 284 2.83 8.95 -8.08
N VAL A 285 2.04 9.26 -9.11
CA VAL A 285 2.54 9.82 -10.38
C VAL A 285 3.37 11.08 -10.14
N SER A 286 2.93 11.96 -9.24
CA SER A 286 3.61 13.22 -8.97
C SER A 286 5.03 13.01 -8.44
N LYS A 287 5.22 12.08 -7.48
CA LYS A 287 6.56 11.74 -6.99
C LYS A 287 7.50 11.28 -8.11
N PHE A 288 7.05 10.37 -8.97
CA PHE A 288 7.88 9.85 -10.07
C PHE A 288 8.11 10.88 -11.18
N MET A 289 7.14 11.76 -11.44
CA MET A 289 7.32 12.91 -12.33
C MET A 289 8.36 13.89 -11.77
N GLY A 290 8.40 14.09 -10.45
CA GLY A 290 9.46 14.86 -9.79
C GLY A 290 10.84 14.26 -10.04
N GLN A 291 11.00 12.97 -9.74
CA GLN A 291 12.25 12.24 -9.98
C GLN A 291 12.68 12.30 -11.45
N TYR A 292 11.74 12.15 -12.37
CA TYR A 292 12.00 12.23 -13.81
C TYR A 292 12.54 13.60 -14.23
N MET A 293 11.94 14.67 -13.70
CA MET A 293 12.33 16.05 -13.99
C MET A 293 13.69 16.39 -13.40
N GLU A 294 13.94 15.98 -12.15
CA GLU A 294 15.22 16.15 -11.44
C GLU A 294 16.36 15.38 -12.10
N ALA A 295 16.08 14.20 -12.68
CA ALA A 295 17.06 13.40 -13.42
C ALA A 295 17.53 14.03 -14.75
N GLY A 296 17.04 15.23 -15.10
CA GLY A 296 17.50 15.99 -16.28
C GLY A 296 16.48 16.07 -17.42
N ALA A 297 15.29 15.48 -17.27
CA ALA A 297 14.24 15.63 -18.27
C ALA A 297 13.79 17.10 -18.40
N ALA A 298 13.85 17.87 -17.31
CA ALA A 298 13.53 19.30 -17.30
C ALA A 298 14.36 20.07 -18.32
N THR A 299 15.69 19.91 -18.29
CA THR A 299 16.62 20.59 -19.21
C THR A 299 16.31 20.24 -20.67
N THR A 300 16.06 18.96 -20.95
CA THR A 300 15.74 18.48 -22.30
C THR A 300 14.42 19.06 -22.81
N ALA A 301 13.39 19.07 -21.95
CA ALA A 301 12.08 19.65 -22.26
C ALA A 301 12.17 21.16 -22.49
N PHE A 302 12.87 21.89 -21.62
CA PHE A 302 13.06 23.34 -21.74
C PHE A 302 13.77 23.72 -23.04
N ASN A 303 14.86 23.05 -23.39
CA ASN A 303 15.56 23.31 -24.66
C ASN A 303 14.65 23.13 -25.87
N LYS A 304 13.82 22.07 -25.87
CA LYS A 304 12.83 21.81 -26.91
C LYS A 304 11.75 22.89 -26.96
N TRP A 305 11.24 23.33 -25.81
CA TRP A 305 10.20 24.37 -25.71
C TRP A 305 10.70 25.76 -26.08
N LEU A 306 11.93 26.11 -25.70
CA LEU A 306 12.59 27.34 -26.13
C LEU A 306 12.80 27.35 -27.65
N GLY A 307 13.16 26.21 -28.25
CA GLY A 307 13.22 26.06 -29.70
C GLY A 307 11.88 26.35 -30.40
N LYS A 308 10.78 25.97 -29.76
CA LYS A 308 9.41 26.24 -30.22
C LYS A 308 8.85 27.60 -29.79
N ARG A 309 9.65 28.43 -29.10
CA ARG A 309 9.28 29.75 -28.59
C ARG A 309 8.02 29.74 -27.71
N LEU A 310 7.83 28.69 -26.90
CA LEU A 310 6.69 28.62 -25.99
C LEU A 310 6.77 29.70 -24.90
N PHE A 311 5.63 30.33 -24.62
CA PHE A 311 5.53 31.33 -23.56
C PHE A 311 5.54 30.69 -22.17
N PRO A 312 6.02 31.38 -21.13
CA PRO A 312 6.03 30.87 -19.76
C PRO A 312 4.66 30.32 -19.29
N GLN A 313 3.56 31.00 -19.62
CA GLN A 313 2.20 30.56 -19.27
C GLN A 313 1.84 29.20 -19.90
N GLN A 314 2.24 28.97 -21.15
CA GLN A 314 2.01 27.70 -21.85
C GLN A 314 2.86 26.57 -21.25
N VAL A 315 4.08 26.89 -20.80
CA VAL A 315 4.95 25.93 -20.10
C VAL A 315 4.39 25.59 -18.72
N ALA A 316 3.93 26.56 -17.96
CA ALA A 316 3.27 26.33 -16.68
C ALA A 316 2.09 25.36 -16.84
N LYS A 317 1.22 25.61 -17.83
CA LYS A 317 0.10 24.71 -18.15
C LYS A 317 0.59 23.30 -18.49
N LYS A 318 1.60 23.15 -19.34
CA LYS A 318 2.17 21.83 -19.69
C LYS A 318 2.77 21.08 -18.50
N LEU A 319 3.36 21.78 -17.53
CA LEU A 319 3.91 21.17 -16.31
C LEU A 319 2.80 20.71 -15.37
N VAL A 320 1.74 21.51 -15.22
CA VAL A 320 0.55 21.15 -14.43
C VAL A 320 -0.17 19.96 -15.05
N ASP A 321 -0.39 19.98 -16.37
CA ASP A 321 -1.02 18.88 -17.12
C ASP A 321 -0.20 17.57 -17.03
N ALA A 322 1.12 17.69 -16.83
CA ALA A 322 2.02 16.57 -16.63
C ALA A 322 2.17 16.14 -15.16
N GLU A 323 1.42 16.74 -14.23
CA GLU A 323 1.45 16.47 -12.78
C GLU A 323 2.84 16.61 -12.15
N VAL A 324 3.66 17.49 -12.72
CA VAL A 324 5.01 17.76 -12.21
C VAL A 324 4.91 18.46 -10.84
N PRO A 325 5.54 17.94 -9.78
CA PRO A 325 5.55 18.61 -8.48
C PRO A 325 6.37 19.90 -8.56
N ASN A 326 6.10 20.85 -7.66
CA ASN A 326 6.88 22.09 -7.55
C ASN A 326 6.97 22.92 -8.85
N VAL A 327 5.87 23.02 -9.60
CA VAL A 327 5.79 23.75 -10.90
C VAL A 327 6.46 25.13 -10.86
N ASN A 328 6.30 25.88 -9.77
CA ASN A 328 6.88 27.23 -9.63
C ASN A 328 8.42 27.23 -9.70
N SER A 329 9.07 26.18 -9.17
CA SER A 329 10.53 26.05 -9.21
C SER A 329 11.01 25.89 -10.66
N TYR A 330 10.44 24.91 -11.35
CA TYR A 330 10.73 24.63 -12.77
C TYR A 330 10.38 25.81 -13.68
N LEU A 331 9.28 26.51 -13.40
CA LEU A 331 8.87 27.68 -14.17
C LEU A 331 9.85 28.85 -14.00
N LYS A 332 10.35 29.10 -12.77
CA LYS A 332 11.36 30.13 -12.51
C LYS A 332 12.63 29.89 -13.31
N GLU A 333 13.09 28.64 -13.36
CA GLU A 333 14.23 28.24 -14.18
C GLU A 333 13.97 28.46 -15.68
N TYR A 334 12.81 28.04 -16.18
CA TYR A 334 12.43 28.25 -17.58
C TYR A 334 12.38 29.74 -17.96
N VAL A 335 11.78 30.59 -17.12
CA VAL A 335 11.67 32.04 -17.37
C VAL A 335 13.05 32.69 -17.45
N SER A 336 13.99 32.28 -16.60
CA SER A 336 15.39 32.72 -16.64
C SER A 336 16.05 32.36 -17.98
N LEU A 337 15.92 31.11 -18.44
CA LEU A 337 16.45 30.66 -19.74
C LEU A 337 15.78 31.38 -20.93
N TRP A 338 14.47 31.57 -20.86
CA TRP A 338 13.69 32.26 -21.87
C TRP A 338 14.12 33.73 -22.00
N GLY A 339 14.27 34.45 -20.88
CA GLY A 339 14.73 35.84 -20.86
C GLY A 339 16.14 36.02 -21.44
N LYS A 340 17.08 35.12 -21.08
CA LYS A 340 18.43 35.11 -21.67
C LYS A 340 18.39 34.95 -23.19
N ARG A 341 17.52 34.08 -23.70
CA ARG A 341 17.36 33.85 -25.14
C ARG A 341 16.76 35.06 -25.85
N GLN A 342 15.77 35.72 -25.27
CA GLN A 342 15.19 36.95 -25.84
C GLN A 342 16.23 38.06 -25.94
N ALA A 343 17.02 38.28 -24.87
CA ALA A 343 18.08 39.27 -24.88
C ALA A 343 19.13 39.01 -25.97
N GLY A 344 19.48 37.73 -26.20
CA GLY A 344 20.39 37.34 -27.29
C GLY A 344 19.82 37.66 -28.67
N LEU A 345 18.53 37.41 -28.90
CA LEU A 345 17.85 37.73 -30.15
C LEU A 345 17.77 39.25 -30.40
N SER A 346 17.56 40.05 -29.36
CA SER A 346 17.54 41.51 -29.48
C SER A 346 18.90 42.07 -29.93
N ARG A 347 20.01 41.53 -29.41
CA ARG A 347 21.37 41.96 -29.80
C ARG A 347 21.72 41.60 -31.24
N LEU A 348 21.22 40.46 -31.73
CA LEU A 348 21.40 40.05 -33.13
C LEU A 348 20.61 40.90 -34.12
N ARG A 349 19.66 41.72 -33.65
CA ARG A 349 18.87 42.62 -34.51
C ARG A 349 19.50 44.01 -34.63
N THR A 350 20.37 44.38 -33.70
CA THR A 350 21.04 45.70 -33.66
C THR A 350 22.39 45.71 -34.37
N ASN A 351 22.93 44.53 -34.66
CA ASN A 351 24.10 44.33 -35.50
C ASN A 351 23.64 43.85 -36.87
#